data_AF-C4FN52-F1
#
_entry.id   AF-C4FN52-F1
#
_cell.length_a   1.000
_cell.length_b   1.000
_cell.length_c   1.000
_cell.angle_alpha   90.00
_cell.angle_beta   90.00
_cell.angle_gamma   90.00
#
_symmetry.space_group_name_H-M   'P 1'
#
loop_
_entity.id
_entity.type
_entity.pdbx_description
1 polymer ?
#
loop_
_entity_poly.entity_id
_entity_poly.type
_entity_poly.pdbx_seq_one_letter_code
_entity_poly.pdbx_strand_id
1 'polypeptide(L)'
;MAERKSTFKGDLKSERAVNEFLRKYLYSYLVDDGIIDSFNSNTTLDQQHKGIDTIMYIINDETEEAARCINIDEKAAIHYARNNLGDKPLSTFAFEVSYLKDGELKRGWLTNEKYKETHAYFLCWLWIKPDANKYNLGCEDILKIEVLSIPKVKIRDKLIMRAMGNKEVKTFESKADILRKKMKERGVYRLELEHQLDSLINALDDRPDYNKAHLQFDTDLLVARKYPQWVLTLPEKLYEQPLNIVIKREDLINLANSYWIVTPEGVEVKKSVSKK
;
A
#
# COMPACT_ATOMS: atom_id res chain seq x y z
N MET A 1 -1.08 -21.01 25.27
CA MET A 1 -0.82 -20.49 23.91
C MET A 1 -0.01 -19.21 24.08
N ALA A 2 1.16 -19.11 23.47
CA ALA A 2 1.97 -17.89 23.58
C ALA A 2 1.19 -16.72 22.95
N GLU A 3 0.90 -15.68 23.73
CA GLU A 3 0.41 -14.41 23.22
C GLU A 3 1.40 -13.91 22.17
N ARG A 4 1.01 -13.91 20.90
CA ARG A 4 1.78 -13.25 19.85
C ARG A 4 1.70 -11.75 20.10
N LYS A 5 2.75 -11.22 20.73
CA LYS A 5 2.92 -9.78 20.92
C LYS A 5 3.04 -9.10 19.56
N SER A 6 2.28 -8.03 19.39
CA SER A 6 2.32 -7.16 18.22
C SER A 6 3.77 -6.71 17.92
N THR A 7 4.22 -6.84 16.66
CA THR A 7 5.53 -6.37 16.17
C THR A 7 5.61 -4.84 16.03
N PHE A 8 4.55 -4.14 16.44
CA PHE A 8 4.33 -2.70 16.33
C PHE A 8 5.56 -1.82 16.59
N LYS A 9 6.38 -2.13 17.60
CA LYS A 9 7.59 -1.34 17.91
C LYS A 9 8.68 -1.48 16.84
N GLY A 10 8.88 -2.67 16.28
CA GLY A 10 9.86 -2.93 15.23
C GLY A 10 9.40 -2.39 13.88
N ASP A 11 8.10 -2.50 13.61
CA ASP A 11 7.46 -1.93 12.41
C ASP A 11 7.61 -0.40 12.41
N LEU A 12 7.30 0.27 13.54
CA LEU A 12 7.46 1.71 13.70
C LEU A 12 8.91 2.19 13.53
N LYS A 13 9.91 1.42 14.02
CA LYS A 13 11.32 1.79 13.84
C LYS A 13 11.72 1.70 12.37
N SER A 14 11.31 0.62 11.69
CA SER A 14 11.69 0.38 10.31
C SER A 14 11.00 1.38 9.37
N GLU A 15 9.75 1.77 9.65
CA GLU A 15 9.05 2.87 8.97
C GLU A 15 9.80 4.20 9.11
N ARG A 16 10.29 4.53 10.31
CA ARG A 16 11.10 5.74 10.53
C ARG A 16 12.39 5.73 9.71
N ALA A 17 13.04 4.57 9.58
CA ALA A 17 14.25 4.45 8.74
C ALA A 17 13.95 4.74 7.27
N VAL A 18 12.78 4.31 6.76
CA VAL A 18 12.34 4.64 5.40
C VAL A 18 12.13 6.14 5.24
N ASN A 19 11.39 6.78 6.16
CA ASN A 19 11.15 8.22 6.12
C ASN A 19 12.45 9.03 6.17
N GLU A 20 13.38 8.64 7.05
CA GLU A 20 14.69 9.29 7.15
C GLU A 20 15.50 9.13 5.85
N PHE A 21 15.47 7.96 5.23
CA PHE A 21 16.14 7.71 3.95
C PHE A 21 15.54 8.57 2.83
N LEU A 22 14.22 8.59 2.71
CA LEU A 22 13.53 9.43 1.72
C LEU A 22 13.82 10.91 1.96
N ARG A 23 13.85 11.36 3.22
CA ARG A 23 14.23 12.73 3.60
C ARG A 23 15.61 13.09 3.09
N LYS A 24 16.60 12.25 3.40
CA LYS A 24 18.00 12.52 3.10
C LYS A 24 18.30 12.50 1.60
N TYR A 25 17.64 11.63 0.84
CA TYR A 25 18.04 11.35 -0.54
C TYR A 25 17.00 11.73 -1.59
N LEU A 26 15.71 11.49 -1.36
CA LEU A 26 14.68 11.83 -2.33
C LEU A 26 14.17 13.27 -2.15
N TYR A 27 13.67 13.62 -0.97
CA TYR A 27 13.07 14.93 -0.74
C TYR A 27 14.10 16.05 -0.87
N SER A 28 15.32 15.87 -0.34
CA SER A 28 16.44 16.79 -0.57
C SER A 28 16.75 16.96 -2.06
N TYR A 29 16.84 15.86 -2.83
CA TYR A 29 17.03 15.94 -4.28
C TYR A 29 15.93 16.73 -4.98
N LEU A 30 14.66 16.54 -4.60
CA LEU A 30 13.54 17.28 -5.21
C LEU A 30 13.61 18.80 -4.94
N VAL A 31 14.17 19.22 -3.80
CA VAL A 31 14.45 20.63 -3.50
C VAL A 31 15.61 21.13 -4.33
N ASP A 32 16.73 20.41 -4.31
CA ASP A 32 17.97 20.80 -5.00
C ASP A 32 17.77 20.91 -6.53
N ASP A 33 16.88 20.08 -7.10
CA ASP A 33 16.51 20.10 -8.53
C ASP A 33 15.40 21.11 -8.86
N GLY A 34 14.91 21.88 -7.87
CA GLY A 34 13.84 22.88 -8.05
C GLY A 34 12.50 22.29 -8.46
N ILE A 35 12.23 21.03 -8.13
CA ILE A 35 10.95 20.36 -8.37
C ILE A 35 9.92 20.77 -7.31
N ILE A 36 10.37 20.93 -6.07
CA ILE A 36 9.58 21.45 -4.94
C ILE A 36 10.36 22.60 -4.30
N ASP A 37 9.64 23.49 -3.59
CA ASP A 37 10.26 24.57 -2.81
C ASP A 37 10.98 24.02 -1.58
N SER A 38 10.25 23.23 -0.81
CA SER A 38 10.66 22.74 0.50
C SER A 38 9.77 21.57 0.90
N PHE A 39 10.10 20.91 2.02
CA PHE A 39 9.28 19.85 2.59
C PHE A 39 9.37 19.83 4.12
N ASN A 40 8.37 19.23 4.77
CA ASN A 40 8.35 18.98 6.21
C ASN A 40 7.97 17.52 6.51
N SER A 41 8.92 16.74 7.02
CA SER A 41 8.71 15.37 7.50
C SER A 41 8.59 15.27 9.03
N ASN A 42 8.70 16.40 9.75
CA ASN A 42 8.48 16.45 11.20
C ASN A 42 7.00 16.74 11.48
N THR A 43 6.12 15.85 11.02
CA THR A 43 4.68 15.99 11.17
C THR A 43 4.24 15.77 12.62
N THR A 44 3.17 16.45 13.01
CA THR A 44 2.56 16.29 14.34
C THR A 44 1.88 14.93 14.48
N LEU A 45 1.62 14.48 15.72
CA LEU A 45 0.89 13.22 15.96
C LEU A 45 -0.50 13.21 15.30
N ASP A 46 -1.20 14.35 15.26
CA ASP A 46 -2.50 14.46 14.56
C ASP A 46 -2.34 14.23 13.06
N GLN A 47 -1.33 14.86 12.44
CA GLN A 47 -1.02 14.67 11.01
C GLN A 47 -0.63 13.22 10.71
N GLN A 48 0.19 12.58 11.54
CA GLN A 48 0.55 11.17 11.40
C GLN A 48 -0.67 10.25 11.55
N HIS A 49 -1.58 10.54 12.50
CA HIS A 49 -2.83 9.79 12.63
C HIS A 49 -3.75 9.91 11.39
N LYS A 50 -3.62 11.02 10.65
CA LYS A 50 -4.26 11.25 9.36
C LYS A 50 -3.47 10.72 8.17
N GLY A 51 -2.38 9.97 8.41
CA GLY A 51 -1.55 9.37 7.36
C GLY A 51 -0.80 10.42 6.56
N ILE A 52 -0.18 11.37 7.24
CA ILE A 52 0.70 12.38 6.64
C ILE A 52 2.09 12.20 7.25
N ASP A 53 2.98 11.60 6.47
CA ASP A 53 4.38 11.39 6.86
C ASP A 53 5.23 12.59 6.46
N THR A 54 4.99 13.12 5.26
CA THR A 54 5.73 14.26 4.72
C THR A 54 4.78 15.23 4.00
N ILE A 55 4.99 16.53 4.19
CA ILE A 55 4.31 17.60 3.43
C ILE A 55 5.31 18.21 2.46
N MET A 56 5.03 18.17 1.16
CA MET A 56 5.80 18.89 0.14
C MET A 56 5.17 20.26 -0.12
N TYR A 57 5.97 21.31 -0.28
CA TYR A 57 5.54 22.64 -0.67
C TYR A 57 6.02 22.92 -2.10
N ILE A 58 5.12 23.34 -2.98
CA ILE A 58 5.42 23.65 -4.38
C ILE A 58 5.30 25.17 -4.57
N ILE A 59 6.28 25.76 -5.27
CA ILE A 59 6.26 27.17 -5.66
C ILE A 59 5.08 27.40 -6.62
N ASN A 60 4.20 28.34 -6.29
CA ASN A 60 3.26 28.91 -7.24
C ASN A 60 3.91 30.20 -7.76
N ASP A 61 4.45 30.17 -8.99
CA ASP A 61 5.10 31.34 -9.60
C ASP A 61 4.11 32.45 -10.00
N GLU A 62 2.79 32.23 -9.88
CA GLU A 62 1.79 33.11 -10.52
C GLU A 62 0.78 33.80 -9.58
N THR A 63 0.69 33.42 -8.30
CA THR A 63 -0.22 34.10 -7.36
C THR A 63 0.34 34.13 -5.94
N GLU A 64 0.17 35.26 -5.23
CA GLU A 64 0.36 35.40 -3.77
C GLU A 64 -0.64 34.53 -2.95
N GLU A 65 -1.13 33.44 -3.51
CA GLU A 65 -1.93 32.44 -2.81
C GLU A 65 -1.02 31.35 -2.25
N ALA A 66 -1.37 30.88 -1.04
CA ALA A 66 -0.62 29.91 -0.26
C ALA A 66 0.04 28.81 -1.11
N ALA A 67 1.34 28.61 -0.91
CA ALA A 67 2.13 27.54 -1.53
C ALA A 67 1.31 26.24 -1.57
N ARG A 68 1.17 25.65 -2.77
CA ARG A 68 0.42 24.41 -2.93
C ARG A 68 1.13 23.32 -2.15
N CYS A 69 0.48 22.77 -1.13
CA CYS A 69 1.02 21.66 -0.36
C CYS A 69 0.51 20.30 -0.86
N ILE A 70 1.38 19.29 -0.83
CA ILE A 70 1.03 17.90 -1.11
C ILE A 70 1.37 17.06 0.13
N ASN A 71 0.33 16.55 0.80
CA ASN A 71 0.45 15.62 1.91
C ASN A 71 0.70 14.20 1.38
N ILE A 72 1.82 13.61 1.79
CA ILE A 72 2.30 12.31 1.34
C ILE A 72 2.18 11.29 2.47
N ASP A 73 1.71 10.10 2.12
CA ASP A 73 1.72 8.90 2.96
C ASP A 73 2.68 7.87 2.35
N GLU A 74 3.72 7.51 3.09
CA GLU A 74 4.79 6.61 2.67
C GLU A 74 4.41 5.17 3.04
N LYS A 75 4.11 4.35 2.02
CA LYS A 75 3.77 2.94 2.21
C LYS A 75 4.92 2.07 1.75
N ALA A 76 5.57 1.40 2.69
CA ALA A 76 6.77 0.61 2.44
C ALA A 76 6.52 -0.91 2.55
N ALA A 77 6.97 -1.67 1.55
CA ALA A 77 6.91 -3.14 1.55
C ALA A 77 8.06 -3.78 2.38
N ILE A 78 8.29 -3.29 3.60
CA ILE A 78 9.47 -3.60 4.45
C ILE A 78 9.66 -5.10 4.67
N HIS A 79 8.58 -5.84 4.96
CA HIS A 79 8.67 -7.28 5.18
C HIS A 79 9.18 -8.08 3.97
N TYR A 80 9.14 -7.48 2.78
CA TYR A 80 9.61 -8.04 1.51
C TYR A 80 10.87 -7.34 0.99
N ALA A 81 11.57 -6.59 1.83
CA ALA A 81 12.85 -5.98 1.49
C ALA A 81 13.83 -7.05 0.98
N ARG A 82 14.57 -6.69 -0.07
CA ARG A 82 15.60 -7.54 -0.67
C ARG A 82 16.93 -7.33 0.05
N ASN A 83 17.72 -8.37 0.15
CA ASN A 83 19.04 -8.33 0.78
C ASN A 83 20.19 -8.45 -0.25
N ASN A 84 19.85 -8.53 -1.55
CA ASN A 84 20.78 -8.49 -2.67
C ASN A 84 20.31 -7.45 -3.70
N LEU A 85 21.18 -6.49 -4.04
CA LEU A 85 20.88 -5.39 -4.98
C LEU A 85 20.45 -5.83 -6.38
N GLY A 86 20.92 -7.01 -6.82
CA GLY A 86 20.56 -7.61 -8.12
C GLY A 86 19.18 -8.25 -8.14
N ASP A 87 18.53 -8.45 -6.99
CA ASP A 87 17.21 -9.05 -6.93
C ASP A 87 16.14 -8.13 -7.52
N LYS A 88 15.17 -8.74 -8.22
CA LYS A 88 13.96 -8.04 -8.66
C LYS A 88 13.11 -7.61 -7.45
N PRO A 89 12.45 -6.43 -7.50
CA PRO A 89 11.52 -6.03 -6.45
C PRO A 89 10.35 -7.03 -6.34
N LEU A 90 9.60 -6.95 -5.24
CA LEU A 90 8.30 -7.60 -5.17
C LEU A 90 7.45 -7.11 -6.36
N SER A 91 6.88 -8.03 -7.13
CA SER A 91 6.13 -7.72 -8.35
C SER A 91 4.74 -7.15 -8.10
N THR A 92 4.40 -6.86 -6.83
CA THR A 92 3.08 -6.44 -6.39
C THR A 92 3.15 -5.43 -5.24
N PHE A 93 2.04 -4.75 -4.99
CA PHE A 93 1.80 -3.96 -3.78
C PHE A 93 0.39 -4.25 -3.22
N ALA A 94 0.23 -4.22 -1.89
CA ALA A 94 -1.04 -4.47 -1.21
C ALA A 94 -1.69 -3.17 -0.73
N PHE A 95 -2.98 -2.99 -0.99
CA PHE A 95 -3.81 -1.88 -0.54
C PHE A 95 -4.80 -2.39 0.51
N GLU A 96 -4.69 -1.88 1.73
CA GLU A 96 -5.51 -2.37 2.84
C GLU A 96 -6.93 -1.81 2.79
N VAL A 97 -7.90 -2.72 2.76
CA VAL A 97 -9.33 -2.41 2.73
C VAL A 97 -9.91 -2.44 4.15
N SER A 98 -9.57 -3.47 4.92
CA SER A 98 -10.00 -3.60 6.31
C SER A 98 -9.07 -4.51 7.12
N TYR A 99 -9.06 -4.34 8.43
CA TYR A 99 -8.28 -5.14 9.37
C TYR A 99 -8.99 -5.24 10.72
N LEU A 100 -8.61 -6.22 11.54
CA LEU A 100 -9.09 -6.37 12.91
C LEU A 100 -8.12 -5.71 13.88
N LYS A 101 -8.65 -4.95 14.82
CA LYS A 101 -7.91 -4.41 15.96
C LYS A 101 -8.76 -4.58 17.21
N ASP A 102 -8.20 -5.26 18.20
CA ASP A 102 -8.89 -5.54 19.47
C ASP A 102 -10.26 -6.21 19.28
N GLY A 103 -10.35 -7.11 18.28
CA GLY A 103 -11.58 -7.80 17.90
C GLY A 103 -12.55 -6.99 17.02
N GLU A 104 -12.34 -5.69 16.87
CA GLU A 104 -13.19 -4.80 16.08
C GLU A 104 -12.68 -4.68 14.64
N LEU A 105 -13.60 -4.71 13.68
CA LEU A 105 -13.29 -4.47 12.29
C LEU A 105 -13.08 -2.97 12.04
N LYS A 106 -11.90 -2.61 11.52
CA LYS A 106 -11.51 -1.25 11.17
C LYS A 106 -11.31 -1.13 9.67
N ARG A 107 -11.56 0.07 9.14
CA ARG A 107 -11.28 0.43 7.75
C ARG A 107 -9.78 0.64 7.54
N GLY A 108 -9.25 0.02 6.49
CA GLY A 108 -7.88 0.18 6.06
C GLY A 108 -7.64 1.52 5.35
N TRP A 109 -6.37 1.80 5.07
CA TRP A 109 -5.96 3.11 4.57
C TRP A 109 -6.43 3.46 3.16
N LEU A 110 -6.94 2.49 2.39
CA LEU A 110 -7.49 2.73 1.05
C LEU A 110 -8.75 3.60 1.09
N THR A 111 -9.66 3.37 2.04
CA THR A 111 -10.99 3.99 2.08
C THR A 111 -11.31 4.77 3.34
N ASN A 112 -10.53 4.58 4.42
CA ASN A 112 -10.84 5.19 5.70
C ASN A 112 -10.75 6.73 5.65
N GLU A 113 -11.85 7.38 6.02
CA GLU A 113 -12.05 8.83 5.97
C GLU A 113 -11.07 9.61 6.85
N LYS A 114 -10.50 8.97 7.89
CA LYS A 114 -9.48 9.61 8.73
C LYS A 114 -8.24 10.04 7.93
N TYR A 115 -7.99 9.41 6.78
CA TYR A 115 -6.87 9.71 5.90
C TYR A 115 -7.23 10.70 4.78
N LYS A 116 -8.37 11.40 4.84
CA LYS A 116 -8.86 12.26 3.75
C LYS A 116 -7.90 13.39 3.35
N GLU A 117 -7.02 13.81 4.27
CA GLU A 117 -6.03 14.86 4.05
C GLU A 117 -4.79 14.36 3.29
N THR A 118 -4.60 13.05 3.12
CA THR A 118 -3.52 12.49 2.28
C THR A 118 -3.81 12.72 0.79
N HIS A 119 -2.88 13.33 0.07
CA HIS A 119 -3.03 13.61 -1.37
C HIS A 119 -2.42 12.50 -2.25
N ALA A 120 -1.26 11.97 -1.87
CA ALA A 120 -0.57 10.94 -2.64
C ALA A 120 0.07 9.87 -1.74
N TYR A 121 0.19 8.67 -2.30
CA TYR A 121 0.97 7.59 -1.72
C TYR A 121 2.34 7.54 -2.36
N PHE A 122 3.37 7.38 -1.53
CA PHE A 122 4.71 6.95 -1.96
C PHE A 122 4.86 5.46 -1.68
N LEU A 123 4.68 4.64 -2.72
CA LEU A 123 4.82 3.19 -2.61
C LEU A 123 6.29 2.82 -2.74
N CYS A 124 6.84 2.21 -1.68
CA CYS A 124 8.27 2.00 -1.52
C CYS A 124 8.64 0.50 -1.52
N TRP A 125 9.57 0.11 -2.40
CA TRP A 125 10.22 -1.20 -2.40
C TRP A 125 11.69 -1.04 -2.04
N LEU A 126 12.19 -1.89 -1.12
CA LEU A 126 13.48 -1.66 -0.47
C LEU A 126 14.49 -2.75 -0.77
N TRP A 127 15.74 -2.34 -0.86
CA TRP A 127 16.92 -3.19 -0.74
C TRP A 127 17.73 -2.73 0.45
N ILE A 128 18.06 -3.67 1.32
CA ILE A 128 18.80 -3.45 2.56
C ILE A 128 20.10 -4.26 2.54
N LYS A 129 21.01 -3.97 3.46
CA LYS A 129 22.24 -4.75 3.63
C LYS A 129 21.93 -6.23 3.90
N PRO A 130 22.81 -7.16 3.47
CA PRO A 130 22.62 -8.60 3.66
C PRO A 130 22.33 -9.05 5.10
N ASP A 131 22.96 -8.37 6.07
CA ASP A 131 22.91 -8.65 7.51
C ASP A 131 21.89 -7.78 8.26
N ALA A 132 21.21 -6.87 7.58
CA ALA A 132 20.25 -5.98 8.21
C ALA A 132 18.97 -6.71 8.64
N ASN A 133 18.46 -6.37 9.82
CA ASN A 133 17.20 -6.89 10.33
C ASN A 133 16.04 -5.98 9.88
N LYS A 134 15.19 -6.46 8.97
CA LYS A 134 14.03 -5.74 8.46
C LYS A 134 12.99 -5.30 9.52
N TYR A 135 13.04 -5.86 10.73
CA TYR A 135 12.18 -5.46 11.86
C TYR A 135 12.85 -4.45 12.81
N ASN A 136 14.08 -4.03 12.50
CA ASN A 136 14.89 -3.14 13.33
C ASN A 136 15.84 -2.31 12.44
N LEU A 137 15.37 -1.85 11.28
CA LEU A 137 16.22 -1.15 10.31
C LEU A 137 16.70 0.21 10.86
N GLY A 138 17.97 0.52 10.60
CA GLY A 138 18.48 1.89 10.54
C GLY A 138 18.40 2.45 9.13
N CYS A 139 18.44 3.78 8.99
CA CYS A 139 18.47 4.46 7.68
C CYS A 139 19.69 4.01 6.86
N GLU A 140 20.83 3.87 7.53
CA GLU A 140 22.10 3.40 6.99
C GLU A 140 22.07 1.96 6.48
N ASP A 141 21.08 1.16 6.87
CA ASP A 141 20.92 -0.21 6.38
C ASP A 141 20.24 -0.29 5.02
N ILE A 142 19.61 0.80 4.59
CA ILE A 142 18.90 0.88 3.32
C ILE A 142 19.92 1.25 2.23
N LEU A 143 20.00 0.40 1.22
CA LEU A 143 20.91 0.59 0.09
C LEU A 143 20.20 1.26 -1.10
N LYS A 144 18.90 0.97 -1.27
CA LYS A 144 18.11 1.46 -2.38
C LYS A 144 16.63 1.42 -2.03
N ILE A 145 15.90 2.46 -2.42
CA ILE A 145 14.43 2.45 -2.44
C ILE A 145 13.95 2.77 -3.85
N GLU A 146 13.09 1.90 -4.37
CA GLU A 146 12.23 2.25 -5.50
C GLU A 146 10.95 2.90 -4.98
N VAL A 147 10.62 4.08 -5.52
CA VAL A 147 9.48 4.91 -5.06
C VAL A 147 8.55 5.23 -6.22
N LEU A 148 7.25 4.90 -6.07
CA LEU A 148 6.19 5.35 -6.97
C LEU A 148 5.31 6.39 -6.27
N SER A 149 5.17 7.57 -6.88
CA SER A 149 4.20 8.59 -6.45
C SER A 149 2.87 8.39 -7.16
N ILE A 150 1.81 8.07 -6.41
CA ILE A 150 0.48 7.81 -6.95
C ILE A 150 -0.56 8.68 -6.24
N PRO A 151 -1.38 9.47 -6.97
CA PRO A 151 -2.48 10.20 -6.34
C PRO A 151 -3.47 9.25 -5.66
N LYS A 152 -3.75 9.48 -4.37
CA LYS A 152 -4.57 8.60 -3.53
C LYS A 152 -5.96 8.38 -4.12
N VAL A 153 -6.65 9.47 -4.48
CA VAL A 153 -8.01 9.41 -5.04
C VAL A 153 -8.04 8.62 -6.34
N LYS A 154 -7.03 8.81 -7.21
CA LYS A 154 -6.93 8.13 -8.51
C LYS A 154 -6.83 6.61 -8.34
N ILE A 155 -5.97 6.12 -7.45
CA ILE A 155 -5.83 4.68 -7.23
C ILE A 155 -7.06 4.10 -6.51
N ARG A 156 -7.56 4.76 -5.46
CA ARG A 156 -8.77 4.33 -4.74
C ARG A 156 -9.94 4.17 -5.70
N ASP A 157 -10.27 5.20 -6.46
CA ASP A 157 -11.40 5.20 -7.38
C ASP A 157 -11.24 4.14 -8.47
N LYS A 158 -10.02 3.92 -8.99
CA LYS A 158 -9.77 2.89 -10.01
C LYS A 158 -9.98 1.48 -9.44
N LEU A 159 -9.56 1.23 -8.20
CA LEU A 159 -9.75 -0.07 -7.55
C LEU A 159 -11.22 -0.32 -7.22
N ILE A 160 -11.93 0.67 -6.70
CA ILE A 160 -13.37 0.55 -6.39
C ILE A 160 -14.19 0.38 -7.69
N MET A 161 -13.90 1.17 -8.72
CA MET A 161 -14.54 1.04 -10.04
C MET A 161 -14.36 -0.36 -10.62
N ARG A 162 -13.17 -0.94 -10.50
CA ARG A 162 -12.92 -2.32 -10.95
C ARG A 162 -13.69 -3.36 -10.13
N ALA A 163 -13.80 -3.15 -8.82
CA ALA A 163 -14.50 -4.06 -7.91
C ALA A 163 -16.03 -4.05 -8.08
N MET A 164 -16.61 -2.91 -8.45
CA MET A 164 -18.07 -2.69 -8.35
C MET A 164 -18.73 -2.10 -9.60
N GLY A 165 -17.97 -1.60 -10.56
CA GLY A 165 -18.51 -0.82 -11.69
C GLY A 165 -18.96 0.60 -11.34
N ASN A 166 -18.71 1.07 -10.11
CA ASN A 166 -18.93 2.46 -9.68
C ASN A 166 -17.88 2.86 -8.62
N LYS A 167 -17.90 4.10 -8.11
CA LYS A 167 -16.90 4.63 -7.16
C LYS A 167 -17.45 4.89 -5.76
N GLU A 168 -18.59 4.30 -5.42
CA GLU A 168 -19.28 4.60 -4.17
C GLU A 168 -18.61 3.89 -2.98
N VAL A 169 -17.86 4.67 -2.20
CA VAL A 169 -16.96 4.15 -1.15
C VAL A 169 -17.73 3.40 -0.05
N LYS A 170 -18.91 3.86 0.36
CA LYS A 170 -19.65 3.25 1.46
C LYS A 170 -20.25 1.90 1.09
N THR A 171 -20.82 1.80 -0.11
CA THR A 171 -21.23 0.50 -0.65
C THR A 171 -20.04 -0.43 -0.86
N PHE A 172 -18.88 0.06 -1.31
CA PHE A 172 -17.66 -0.74 -1.41
C PHE A 172 -17.22 -1.33 -0.06
N GLU A 173 -17.16 -0.50 0.96
CA GLU A 173 -16.82 -0.90 2.32
C GLU A 173 -17.77 -2.00 2.83
N SER A 174 -19.07 -1.81 2.63
CA SER A 174 -20.11 -2.74 3.08
C SER A 174 -20.01 -4.09 2.36
N LYS A 175 -19.81 -4.09 1.03
CA LYS A 175 -19.63 -5.31 0.24
C LYS A 175 -18.31 -6.02 0.56
N ALA A 176 -17.23 -5.27 0.81
CA ALA A 176 -15.95 -5.85 1.22
C ALA A 176 -16.04 -6.55 2.58
N ASP A 177 -16.88 -6.06 3.51
CA ASP A 177 -17.11 -6.73 4.80
C ASP A 177 -17.87 -8.05 4.63
N ILE A 178 -18.89 -8.07 3.77
CA ILE A 178 -19.62 -9.29 3.41
C ILE A 178 -18.65 -10.29 2.79
N LEU A 179 -17.83 -9.85 1.82
CA LEU A 179 -16.82 -10.69 1.19
C LEU A 179 -15.84 -11.26 2.22
N ARG A 180 -15.30 -10.43 3.12
CA ARG A 180 -14.38 -10.83 4.20
C ARG A 180 -14.98 -11.96 5.05
N LYS A 181 -16.23 -11.77 5.50
CA LYS A 181 -16.94 -12.74 6.34
C LYS A 181 -17.07 -14.08 5.62
N LYS A 182 -17.52 -14.07 4.36
CA LYS A 182 -17.70 -15.28 3.56
C LYS A 182 -16.37 -15.97 3.24
N MET A 183 -15.35 -15.21 2.86
CA MET A 183 -13.99 -15.71 2.65
C MET A 183 -13.50 -16.47 3.89
N LYS A 184 -13.71 -15.91 5.08
CA LYS A 184 -13.35 -16.55 6.35
C LYS A 184 -14.15 -17.82 6.62
N GLU A 185 -15.48 -17.76 6.51
CA GLU A 185 -16.38 -18.90 6.76
C GLU A 185 -16.12 -20.08 5.81
N ARG A 186 -15.75 -19.80 4.56
CA ARG A 186 -15.47 -20.81 3.54
C ARG A 186 -14.00 -21.25 3.47
N GLY A 187 -13.11 -20.64 4.25
CA GLY A 187 -11.67 -20.93 4.19
C GLY A 187 -11.01 -20.53 2.87
N VAL A 188 -11.52 -19.49 2.20
CA VAL A 188 -11.01 -18.95 0.94
C VAL A 188 -10.22 -17.68 1.23
N TYR A 189 -8.94 -17.65 0.86
CA TYR A 189 -8.03 -16.55 1.25
C TYR A 189 -7.57 -15.68 0.08
N ARG A 190 -7.90 -16.06 -1.15
CA ARG A 190 -7.56 -15.31 -2.38
C ARG A 190 -8.69 -15.41 -3.39
N LEU A 191 -9.01 -14.30 -4.06
CA LEU A 191 -9.99 -14.22 -5.14
C LEU A 191 -9.53 -13.17 -6.17
N GLU A 192 -9.85 -13.34 -7.45
CA GLU A 192 -9.60 -12.30 -8.45
C GLU A 192 -10.52 -11.10 -8.22
N LEU A 193 -9.98 -9.88 -8.28
CA LEU A 193 -10.75 -8.64 -8.15
C LEU A 193 -11.53 -8.28 -9.43
N GLU A 194 -11.18 -8.88 -10.57
CA GLU A 194 -11.87 -8.62 -11.86
C GLU A 194 -13.32 -9.10 -11.86
N HIS A 195 -13.65 -10.09 -11.04
CA HIS A 195 -15.02 -10.44 -10.78
C HIS A 195 -15.64 -9.38 -9.85
N GLN A 196 -16.78 -8.83 -10.26
CA GLN A 196 -17.51 -7.86 -9.45
C GLN A 196 -17.83 -8.45 -8.07
N LEU A 197 -17.85 -7.61 -7.05
CA LEU A 197 -18.08 -8.02 -5.66
C LEU A 197 -19.34 -8.86 -5.50
N ASP A 198 -20.45 -8.50 -6.14
CA ASP A 198 -21.70 -9.25 -6.03
C ASP A 198 -21.58 -10.64 -6.65
N SER A 199 -20.91 -10.76 -7.79
CA SER A 199 -20.66 -12.05 -8.44
C SER A 199 -19.82 -12.97 -7.54
N LEU A 200 -18.80 -12.43 -6.87
CA LEU A 200 -17.98 -13.17 -5.90
C LEU A 200 -18.79 -13.58 -4.66
N ILE A 201 -19.57 -12.65 -4.11
CA ILE A 201 -20.41 -12.87 -2.94
C ILE A 201 -21.45 -13.96 -3.21
N ASN A 202 -22.13 -13.93 -4.36
CA ASN A 202 -23.13 -14.91 -4.76
C ASN A 202 -22.50 -16.29 -4.99
N ALA A 203 -21.34 -16.34 -5.68
CA ALA A 203 -20.62 -17.59 -5.89
C ALA A 203 -20.19 -18.29 -4.58
N LEU A 204 -20.01 -17.54 -3.49
CA LEU A 204 -19.74 -18.06 -2.16
C LEU A 204 -21.01 -18.52 -1.40
N ASP A 205 -22.20 -18.05 -1.78
CA ASP A 205 -23.49 -18.50 -1.21
C ASP A 205 -23.96 -19.81 -1.82
N ASP A 206 -23.87 -19.95 -3.13
CA ASP A 206 -24.51 -21.03 -3.91
C ASP A 206 -23.89 -22.44 -3.68
N ARG A 207 -23.02 -22.63 -2.69
CA ARG A 207 -22.33 -23.91 -2.44
C ARG A 207 -22.68 -24.54 -1.10
N PRO A 208 -23.48 -25.62 -1.07
CA PRO A 208 -23.68 -26.45 0.11
C PRO A 208 -22.45 -27.35 0.34
N ASP A 209 -22.02 -27.45 1.59
CA ASP A 209 -20.97 -28.34 2.13
C ASP A 209 -19.61 -28.44 1.41
N TYR A 210 -18.62 -27.73 1.97
CA TYR A 210 -17.18 -27.79 1.63
C TYR A 210 -16.47 -29.04 2.20
N ASN A 211 -17.11 -30.21 2.19
CA ASN A 211 -16.45 -31.45 2.59
C ASN A 211 -15.53 -31.96 1.46
N LYS A 212 -14.29 -31.44 1.45
CA LYS A 212 -12.97 -31.95 0.97
C LYS A 212 -12.81 -33.04 -0.12
N ALA A 213 -13.82 -33.62 -0.76
CA ALA A 213 -13.65 -34.81 -1.59
C ALA A 213 -13.96 -34.64 -3.10
N HIS A 214 -14.69 -33.61 -3.53
CA HIS A 214 -15.02 -33.46 -4.95
C HIS A 214 -14.93 -32.00 -5.42
N LEU A 215 -13.76 -31.60 -5.89
CA LEU A 215 -13.57 -30.41 -6.71
C LEU A 215 -13.06 -30.85 -8.09
N GLN A 216 -13.99 -31.03 -9.02
CA GLN A 216 -13.77 -30.68 -10.44
C GLN A 216 -14.38 -29.29 -10.73
N PHE A 217 -14.23 -28.38 -9.77
CA PHE A 217 -14.11 -26.97 -10.08
C PHE A 217 -12.63 -26.72 -10.19
N ASP A 218 -12.17 -26.34 -11.36
CA ASP A 218 -10.76 -26.18 -11.70
C ASP A 218 -10.03 -25.49 -10.54
N THR A 219 -9.18 -26.24 -9.85
CA THR A 219 -8.35 -25.74 -8.75
C THR A 219 -7.48 -24.55 -9.19
N ASP A 220 -7.38 -24.32 -10.50
CA ASP A 220 -6.73 -23.19 -11.15
C ASP A 220 -7.56 -21.88 -11.14
N LEU A 221 -8.88 -21.90 -10.96
CA LEU A 221 -9.74 -20.70 -11.01
C LEU A 221 -9.79 -19.90 -9.70
N LEU A 222 -9.46 -20.52 -8.56
CA LEU A 222 -9.46 -19.87 -7.24
C LEU A 222 -8.05 -19.79 -6.62
N VAL A 223 -7.06 -20.43 -7.24
CA VAL A 223 -5.62 -20.17 -7.04
C VAL A 223 -5.14 -19.25 -8.17
N ALA A 224 -5.77 -18.09 -8.29
CA ALA A 224 -5.52 -17.19 -9.40
C ALA A 224 -4.03 -16.86 -9.57
N ARG A 225 -3.52 -17.06 -10.79
CA ARG A 225 -2.23 -16.53 -11.27
C ARG A 225 -2.36 -15.10 -11.80
N LYS A 226 -3.59 -14.57 -11.90
CA LYS A 226 -3.88 -13.23 -12.43
C LYS A 226 -4.15 -12.23 -11.31
N TYR A 227 -3.85 -10.98 -11.62
CA TYR A 227 -4.01 -9.82 -10.74
C TYR A 227 -4.90 -8.80 -11.44
N PRO A 228 -5.64 -7.98 -10.69
CA PRO A 228 -5.59 -7.79 -9.23
C PRO A 228 -6.34 -8.84 -8.41
N GLN A 229 -6.04 -8.92 -7.11
CA GLN A 229 -6.58 -9.96 -6.22
C GLN A 229 -7.07 -9.39 -4.89
N TRP A 230 -8.18 -9.93 -4.38
CA TRP A 230 -8.51 -9.90 -2.97
C TRP A 230 -7.64 -10.91 -2.22
N VAL A 231 -7.04 -10.49 -1.11
CA VAL A 231 -6.24 -11.36 -0.24
C VAL A 231 -6.64 -11.14 1.20
N LEU A 232 -7.22 -12.17 1.82
CA LEU A 232 -7.49 -12.20 3.26
C LEU A 232 -6.31 -12.88 3.96
N THR A 233 -5.60 -12.12 4.78
CA THR A 233 -4.47 -12.68 5.53
C THR A 233 -4.96 -13.44 6.75
N LEU A 234 -4.39 -14.62 6.93
CA LEU A 234 -4.69 -15.54 8.01
C LEU A 234 -4.09 -15.09 9.36
N PRO A 235 -4.75 -15.38 10.51
CA PRO A 235 -4.25 -15.00 11.84
C PRO A 235 -2.90 -15.65 12.18
N GLU A 236 -2.58 -16.80 11.57
CA GLU A 236 -1.28 -17.45 11.71
C GLU A 236 -0.15 -16.64 11.05
N LYS A 237 -0.46 -15.71 10.15
CA LYS A 237 0.49 -14.81 9.50
C LYS A 237 0.48 -13.42 10.10
N LEU A 238 -0.70 -12.80 10.22
CA LEU A 238 -0.91 -11.47 10.80
C LEU A 238 -2.16 -11.48 11.66
N TYR A 239 -2.05 -11.06 12.91
CA TYR A 239 -3.15 -11.10 13.88
C TYR A 239 -4.33 -10.23 13.43
N GLU A 240 -4.02 -9.09 12.82
CA GLU A 240 -4.98 -8.11 12.28
C GLU A 240 -5.78 -8.67 11.10
N GLN A 241 -5.36 -9.81 10.53
CA GLN A 241 -6.03 -10.48 9.41
C GLN A 241 -6.45 -9.50 8.29
N PRO A 242 -5.55 -8.65 7.75
CA PRO A 242 -5.96 -7.62 6.80
C PRO A 242 -6.58 -8.23 5.54
N LEU A 243 -7.67 -7.64 5.08
CA LEU A 243 -8.19 -7.82 3.74
C LEU A 243 -7.54 -6.77 2.85
N ASN A 244 -6.79 -7.22 1.86
CA ASN A 244 -6.07 -6.38 0.93
C ASN A 244 -6.58 -6.57 -0.50
N ILE A 245 -6.44 -5.53 -1.30
CA ILE A 245 -6.37 -5.63 -2.74
C ILE A 245 -4.88 -5.63 -3.14
N VAL A 246 -4.42 -6.66 -3.82
CA VAL A 246 -3.04 -6.79 -4.30
C VAL A 246 -2.97 -6.51 -5.80
N ILE A 247 -2.11 -5.58 -6.21
CA ILE A 247 -1.98 -5.09 -7.58
C ILE A 247 -0.56 -5.37 -8.09
N LYS A 248 -0.41 -5.65 -9.40
CA LYS A 248 0.92 -5.74 -10.03
C LYS A 248 1.64 -4.40 -10.00
N ARG A 249 2.94 -4.45 -9.75
CA ARG A 249 3.83 -3.29 -9.79
C ARG A 249 3.79 -2.58 -11.15
N GLU A 250 3.73 -3.32 -12.25
CA GLU A 250 3.65 -2.75 -13.61
C GLU A 250 2.38 -1.88 -13.81
N ASP A 251 1.24 -2.34 -13.30
CA ASP A 251 -0.01 -1.56 -13.35
C ASP A 251 0.09 -0.28 -12.52
N LEU A 252 0.83 -0.32 -11.41
CA LEU A 252 1.07 0.85 -10.55
C LEU A 252 2.02 1.84 -11.20
N ILE A 253 3.06 1.40 -11.90
CA ILE A 253 3.97 2.27 -12.68
C ILE A 253 3.17 3.06 -13.74
N ASN A 254 2.22 2.40 -14.41
CA ASN A 254 1.35 3.06 -15.38
C ASN A 254 0.48 4.15 -14.75
N LEU A 255 0.07 3.96 -13.49
CA LEU A 255 -0.77 4.91 -12.75
C LEU A 255 -0.01 6.04 -12.07
N ALA A 256 1.25 5.78 -11.71
CA ALA A 256 2.10 6.72 -11.00
C ALA A 256 2.33 7.99 -11.82
N ASN A 257 2.34 9.13 -11.13
CA ASN A 257 2.77 10.39 -11.72
C ASN A 257 4.30 10.36 -11.89
N SER A 258 5.00 9.89 -10.87
CA SER A 258 6.46 9.84 -10.87
C SER A 258 6.97 8.50 -10.33
N TYR A 259 8.17 8.14 -10.77
CA TYR A 259 8.87 6.92 -10.40
C TYR A 259 10.36 7.22 -10.29
N TRP A 260 10.92 6.99 -9.11
CA TRP A 260 12.34 7.16 -8.81
C TRP A 260 12.98 5.86 -8.31
N ILE A 261 14.27 5.71 -8.58
CA ILE A 261 15.17 4.82 -7.85
C ILE A 261 16.10 5.73 -7.03
N VAL A 262 16.13 5.52 -5.72
CA VAL A 262 16.82 6.38 -4.75
C VAL A 262 17.90 5.56 -4.07
N THR A 263 19.15 6.01 -4.14
CA THR A 263 20.29 5.43 -3.43
C THR A 263 21.08 6.53 -2.71
N PRO A 264 22.01 6.18 -1.80
CA PRO A 264 22.89 7.16 -1.18
C PRO A 264 23.76 7.96 -2.16
N GLU A 265 24.03 7.39 -3.33
CA GLU A 265 24.85 7.98 -4.40
C GLU A 265 24.04 8.90 -5.32
N GLY A 266 22.71 8.83 -5.32
CA GLY A 266 21.86 9.72 -6.11
C GLY A 266 20.45 9.20 -6.38
N VAL A 267 19.72 9.98 -7.18
CA VAL A 267 18.34 9.67 -7.59
C VAL A 267 18.27 9.48 -9.10
N GLU A 268 17.78 8.33 -9.54
CA GLU A 268 17.47 8.07 -10.93
C GLU A 268 15.97 8.26 -11.18
N VAL A 269 15.62 9.18 -12.08
CA VAL A 269 14.24 9.44 -12.50
C VAL A 269 13.85 8.46 -13.61
N LYS A 270 12.98 7.49 -13.30
CA LYS A 270 12.45 6.51 -14.27
C LYS A 270 11.20 7.00 -14.99
N LYS A 271 10.40 7.82 -14.31
CA LYS A 271 9.21 8.49 -14.86
C LYS A 271 9.00 9.79 -14.11
N SER A 272 8.72 10.85 -14.85
CA SER A 272 8.25 12.11 -14.29
C SER A 272 7.15 12.64 -15.20
N VAL A 273 6.10 13.22 -14.61
CA VAL A 273 5.23 14.13 -15.36
C VAL A 273 6.00 15.44 -15.49
N SER A 274 6.97 15.51 -16.39
CA SER A 274 7.71 16.75 -16.61
C SER A 274 6.78 17.83 -17.18
N LYS A 275 7.02 19.03 -16.67
CA LYS A 275 6.40 20.33 -16.95
C LYS A 275 6.08 20.49 -18.44
N LYS A 276 4.81 20.76 -18.76
CA LYS A 276 4.52 21.66 -19.88
C LYS A 276 4.81 23.07 -19.44
#